data_AF-A0A7S0PLJ7-F1
#
_entry.id   AF-A0A7S0PLJ7-F1
#
_cell.length_a   1.000
_cell.length_b   1.000
_cell.length_c   1.000
_cell.angle_alpha   90.00
_cell.angle_beta   90.00
_cell.angle_gamma   90.00
#
_symmetry.space_group_name_H-M   'P 1'
#
loop_
_entity.id
_entity.type
_entity.pdbx_description
1 polymer ?
#
loop_
_entity_poly.entity_id
_entity_poly.type
_entity_poly.pdbx_seq_one_letter_code
_entity_poly.pdbx_strand_id
1 'polypeptide(L)'
;DADHARLRLFSHQHEGIGAALRGKNVCVATGTASGKSVCYNAPVLDSLLHDPNATALYLFPTKALAQDQIRALRVMLDGAATYLGDRAGKSIDVGTYDGDTPEEERNRVRAECRLVITNPDMLHVGLLPQHKRWARVFKGLKYVVLDEAHAYRGVFGSHVSLVVRRLRRISRELYGSDPRFIVTSATIANPREHAVDLVGDMPTMEDEDAIRAGCDLRSVGSDHPTSRSDRPSAESSEASPTEWEVIDVDGSPSGEKTFLMWNPPVREEIVAKRVKAERRRAVREEPRGKAAVAARLRAESSNEKVAAAAAAAEEVNPGRAVGAAMRAKTKAGAVPEDARDAALVANVRSKAPRSSPIVEVAALLAECVRHDLKCIAFCKTKKLCELVLRYCREILRDTGAGHLTDSVA
;
A
#
# COMPACT_ATOMS: atom_id res chain seq x y z
N ASP A 1 15.01 30.77 30.09
CA ASP A 1 15.14 29.37 30.54
C ASP A 1 13.80 28.65 30.67
N ALA A 2 13.01 28.62 29.59
CA ALA A 2 11.72 27.95 29.55
C ALA A 2 11.76 26.87 28.47
N ASP A 3 11.51 25.63 28.87
CA ASP A 3 11.03 24.51 28.05
C ASP A 3 11.53 24.44 26.60
N HIS A 4 12.80 24.07 26.41
CA HIS A 4 13.07 23.13 25.32
C HIS A 4 12.36 21.83 25.71
N ALA A 5 11.08 21.72 25.37
CA ALA A 5 10.32 20.48 25.48
C ALA A 5 11.17 19.39 24.83
N ARG A 6 11.87 18.59 25.65
CA ARG A 6 12.78 17.55 25.18
C ARG A 6 11.95 16.65 24.29
N LEU A 7 12.21 16.66 22.99
CA LEU A 7 11.63 15.71 22.04
C LEU A 7 11.87 14.32 22.62
N ARG A 8 10.80 13.69 23.12
CA ARG A 8 10.86 12.33 23.64
C ARG A 8 10.62 11.39 22.48
N LEU A 9 11.59 10.52 22.23
CA LEU A 9 11.44 9.45 21.27
C LEU A 9 10.42 8.44 21.80
N PHE A 10 9.64 7.85 20.89
CA PHE A 10 8.85 6.66 21.22
C PHE A 10 9.78 5.46 21.49
N SER A 11 9.31 4.45 22.21
CA SER A 11 10.12 3.27 22.57
C SER A 11 10.75 2.62 21.33
N HIS A 12 9.97 2.37 20.29
CA HIS A 12 10.44 1.79 19.03
C HIS A 12 11.50 2.66 18.32
N GLN A 13 11.41 3.99 18.45
CA GLN A 13 12.41 4.90 17.90
C GLN A 13 13.70 4.82 18.71
N HIS A 14 13.61 4.87 20.04
CA HIS A 14 14.78 4.74 20.91
C HIS A 14 15.52 3.40 20.69
N GLU A 15 14.77 2.30 20.67
CA GLU A 15 15.31 0.96 20.44
C GLU A 15 15.94 0.84 19.05
N GLY A 16 15.28 1.37 18.01
CA GLY A 16 15.75 1.28 16.62
C GLY A 16 17.01 2.08 16.37
N ILE A 17 17.05 3.30 16.88
CA ILE A 17 18.23 4.15 16.80
C ILE A 17 19.37 3.50 17.58
N GLY A 18 19.12 3.04 18.80
CA GLY A 18 20.13 2.39 19.63
C GLY A 18 20.72 1.14 18.98
N ALA A 19 19.88 0.31 18.36
CA ALA A 19 20.33 -0.89 17.66
C ALA A 19 21.17 -0.56 16.41
N ALA A 20 20.75 0.42 15.61
CA ALA A 20 21.49 0.86 14.43
C ALA A 20 22.86 1.46 14.81
N LEU A 21 22.91 2.30 15.85
CA LEU A 21 24.17 2.90 16.35
C LEU A 21 25.13 1.87 16.94
N ARG A 22 24.64 0.74 17.46
CA ARG A 22 25.47 -0.41 17.87
C ARG A 22 26.00 -1.24 16.70
N GLY A 23 25.70 -0.85 15.46
CA GLY A 23 26.16 -1.55 14.26
C GLY A 23 25.38 -2.83 13.95
N LYS A 24 24.12 -2.95 14.39
CA LYS A 24 23.24 -4.06 14.00
C LYS A 24 22.45 -3.75 12.73
N ASN A 25 22.01 -4.80 12.03
CA ASN A 25 20.94 -4.64 11.05
C ASN A 25 19.61 -4.52 11.79
N VAL A 26 18.74 -3.62 11.38
CA VAL A 26 17.50 -3.31 12.11
C VAL A 26 16.29 -3.49 11.20
N CYS A 27 15.26 -4.19 11.68
CA CYS A 27 13.95 -4.23 11.07
C CYS A 27 12.92 -3.58 12.00
N VAL A 28 12.30 -2.47 11.55
CA VAL A 28 11.24 -1.77 12.29
C VAL A 28 9.89 -2.04 11.62
N ALA A 29 9.03 -2.78 12.30
CA ALA A 29 7.75 -3.28 11.79
C ALA A 29 6.56 -2.74 12.60
N THR A 30 6.46 -1.42 12.71
CA THR A 30 5.41 -0.71 13.47
C THR A 30 4.31 -0.13 12.57
N GLY A 31 3.25 0.41 13.17
CA GLY A 31 2.11 0.96 12.44
C GLY A 31 2.47 2.10 11.50
N THR A 32 1.61 2.34 10.50
CA THR A 32 1.74 3.51 9.62
C THR A 32 1.61 4.79 10.45
N ALA A 33 2.40 5.81 10.12
CA ALA A 33 2.49 7.07 10.87
C ALA A 33 3.02 6.94 12.33
N SER A 34 3.65 5.83 12.71
CA SER A 34 4.31 5.71 14.04
C SER A 34 5.61 6.54 14.15
N GLY A 35 6.13 7.06 13.03
CA GLY A 35 7.40 7.78 12.98
C GLY A 35 8.63 6.91 12.71
N LYS A 36 8.48 5.80 11.97
CA LYS A 36 9.57 4.89 11.56
C LYS A 36 10.76 5.58 10.89
N SER A 37 10.51 6.66 10.15
CA SER A 37 11.57 7.38 9.44
C SER A 37 12.66 7.91 10.37
N VAL A 38 12.32 8.27 11.61
CA VAL A 38 13.31 8.72 12.59
C VAL A 38 14.31 7.61 12.93
N CYS A 39 13.86 6.35 12.93
CA CYS A 39 14.71 5.19 13.25
C CYS A 39 15.89 5.01 12.29
N TYR A 40 15.73 5.38 11.01
CA TYR A 40 16.84 5.35 10.06
C TYR A 40 17.51 6.72 9.87
N ASN A 41 16.77 7.84 9.97
CA ASN A 41 17.37 9.16 9.76
C ASN A 41 18.38 9.52 10.84
N ALA A 42 18.06 9.26 12.11
CA ALA A 42 18.96 9.63 13.21
C ALA A 42 20.34 8.94 13.10
N PRO A 43 20.45 7.60 13.00
CA PRO A 43 21.77 6.95 12.88
C PRO A 43 22.50 7.28 11.57
N VAL A 44 21.76 7.49 10.48
CA VAL A 44 22.36 7.89 9.19
C VAL A 44 22.96 9.29 9.29
N LEU A 45 22.17 10.27 9.75
CA LEU A 45 22.63 11.65 9.89
C LEU A 45 23.77 11.74 10.90
N ASP A 46 23.70 11.02 12.02
CA ASP A 46 24.80 10.92 13.00
C ASP A 46 26.11 10.46 12.33
N SER A 47 26.06 9.39 11.54
CA SER A 47 27.24 8.91 10.81
C SER A 47 27.73 9.89 9.74
N LEU A 48 26.82 10.58 9.04
CA LEU A 48 27.18 11.56 8.02
C LEU A 48 27.79 12.83 8.63
N LEU A 49 27.39 13.20 9.84
CA LEU A 49 27.96 14.34 10.57
C LEU A 49 29.36 14.02 11.12
N HIS A 50 29.60 12.79 11.59
CA HIS A 50 30.87 12.42 12.21
C HIS A 50 31.96 12.00 11.21
N ASP A 51 31.60 11.37 10.09
CA ASP A 51 32.57 10.92 9.07
C ASP A 51 32.30 11.60 7.72
N PRO A 52 33.14 12.53 7.24
CA PRO A 52 32.96 13.22 5.96
C PRO A 52 32.92 12.31 4.73
N ASN A 53 33.46 11.09 4.83
CA ASN A 53 33.46 10.11 3.75
C ASN A 53 32.27 9.15 3.84
N ALA A 54 31.53 9.15 4.95
CA ALA A 54 30.34 8.33 5.07
C ALA A 54 29.28 8.75 4.04
N THR A 55 28.61 7.75 3.49
CA THR A 55 27.48 7.88 2.58
C THR A 55 26.38 6.88 2.94
N ALA A 56 25.16 7.17 2.51
CA ALA A 56 23.99 6.33 2.74
C ALA A 56 23.12 6.24 1.49
N LEU A 57 22.45 5.10 1.33
CA LEU A 57 21.53 4.83 0.22
C LEU A 57 20.14 4.52 0.76
N TYR A 58 19.13 5.27 0.33
CA TYR A 58 17.73 5.01 0.69
C TYR A 58 16.99 4.46 -0.52
N LEU A 59 16.29 3.34 -0.32
CA LEU A 59 15.45 2.68 -1.31
C LEU A 59 13.98 2.85 -0.93
N PHE A 60 13.24 3.50 -1.81
CA PHE A 60 11.80 3.68 -1.70
C PHE A 60 11.06 2.93 -2.81
N PRO A 61 9.87 2.38 -2.54
CA PRO A 61 9.07 1.72 -3.57
C PRO A 61 8.40 2.72 -4.52
N THR A 62 8.18 3.97 -4.09
CA THR A 62 7.53 4.99 -4.90
C THR A 62 8.25 6.34 -4.82
N LYS A 63 8.15 7.12 -5.91
CA LYS A 63 8.75 8.46 -6.01
C LYS A 63 8.11 9.46 -5.05
N ALA A 64 6.81 9.35 -4.81
CA ALA A 64 6.09 10.24 -3.88
C ALA A 64 6.65 10.13 -2.46
N LEU A 65 6.86 8.90 -1.98
CA LEU A 65 7.47 8.67 -0.65
C LEU A 65 8.91 9.19 -0.59
N ALA A 66 9.69 9.02 -1.66
CA ALA A 66 11.03 9.59 -1.74
C ALA A 66 11.03 11.12 -1.60
N GLN A 67 10.09 11.81 -2.27
CA GLN A 67 9.97 13.27 -2.19
C GLN A 67 9.50 13.75 -0.82
N ASP A 68 8.57 13.03 -0.19
CA ASP A 68 8.15 13.29 1.20
C ASP A 68 9.33 13.18 2.16
N GLN A 69 10.14 12.14 1.97
CA GLN A 69 11.32 11.93 2.81
C GLN A 69 12.38 13.02 2.62
N ILE A 70 12.59 13.53 1.40
CA ILE A 70 13.52 14.65 1.15
C ILE A 70 13.09 15.90 1.92
N ARG A 71 11.79 16.20 1.93
CA ARG A 71 11.27 17.35 2.68
C ARG A 71 11.54 17.18 4.18
N ALA A 72 11.29 16.00 4.72
CA ALA A 72 11.57 15.70 6.13
C ALA A 72 13.08 15.80 6.46
N LEU A 73 13.94 15.24 5.59
CA LEU A 73 15.40 15.32 5.76
C LEU A 73 15.92 16.76 5.73
N ARG A 74 15.41 17.61 4.82
CA ARG A 74 15.81 19.02 4.75
C ARG A 74 15.51 19.75 6.06
N VAL A 75 14.32 19.55 6.63
CA VAL A 75 13.95 20.11 7.94
C VAL A 75 14.89 19.63 9.04
N MET A 76 15.25 18.34 9.06
CA MET A 76 16.20 17.81 10.03
C MET A 76 17.61 18.39 9.86
N LEU A 77 18.07 18.53 8.60
CA LEU A 77 19.39 19.08 8.27
C LEU A 77 19.49 20.57 8.60
N ASP A 78 18.45 21.36 8.31
CA ASP A 78 18.38 22.78 8.67
C ASP A 78 18.39 22.96 10.19
N GLY A 79 17.65 22.10 10.91
CA GLY A 79 17.67 22.06 12.37
C GLY A 79 19.04 21.69 12.93
N ALA A 80 19.70 20.69 12.35
CA ALA A 80 21.04 20.27 12.74
C ALA A 80 22.07 21.37 12.47
N ALA A 81 22.01 22.06 11.33
CA ALA A 81 22.88 23.18 11.00
C ALA A 81 22.69 24.34 11.99
N THR A 82 21.44 24.63 12.38
CA THR A 82 21.12 25.65 13.38
C THR A 82 21.70 25.30 14.75
N TYR A 83 21.63 24.03 15.16
CA TYR A 83 22.12 23.57 16.46
C TYR A 83 23.64 23.45 16.52
N LEU A 84 24.28 22.95 15.46
CA LEU A 84 25.71 22.71 15.41
C LEU A 84 26.52 23.97 15.05
N GLY A 85 25.90 24.96 14.40
CA GLY A 85 26.56 26.19 13.95
C GLY A 85 27.80 25.88 13.10
N ASP A 86 28.92 26.54 13.40
CA ASP A 86 30.20 26.33 12.70
C ASP A 86 30.79 24.92 12.88
N ARG A 87 30.28 24.12 13.83
CA ARG A 87 30.69 22.72 14.03
C ARG A 87 30.02 21.76 13.04
N ALA A 88 29.04 22.22 12.25
CA ALA A 88 28.30 21.38 11.32
C ALA A 88 29.17 20.74 10.21
N GLY A 89 30.43 21.18 10.04
CA GLY A 89 31.33 20.63 9.03
C GLY A 89 30.81 20.87 7.61
N LYS A 90 31.06 19.93 6.70
CA LYS A 90 30.49 19.97 5.33
C LYS A 90 28.98 19.72 5.39
N SER A 91 28.21 20.52 4.64
CA SER A 91 26.79 20.30 4.40
C SER A 91 26.54 18.86 3.93
N ILE A 92 25.52 18.22 4.48
CA ILE A 92 25.10 16.89 4.03
C ILE A 92 24.23 17.08 2.79
N ASP A 93 24.81 16.84 1.63
CA ASP A 93 24.08 16.90 0.37
C ASP A 93 23.21 15.65 0.15
N VAL A 94 21.91 15.89 -0.02
CA VAL A 94 20.89 14.87 -0.33
C VAL A 94 20.48 14.98 -1.79
N GLY A 95 20.47 13.85 -2.50
CA GLY A 95 20.15 13.79 -3.92
C GLY A 95 19.14 12.69 -4.25
N THR A 96 18.19 12.99 -5.16
CA THR A 96 17.32 11.95 -5.75
C THR A 96 17.99 11.41 -6.99
N TYR A 97 18.01 10.08 -7.14
CA TYR A 97 18.45 9.43 -8.36
C TYR A 97 17.39 8.46 -8.82
N ASP A 98 16.51 8.89 -9.72
CA ASP A 98 15.44 8.08 -10.27
C ASP A 98 15.32 8.23 -11.80
N GLY A 99 14.28 7.62 -12.38
CA GLY A 99 14.01 7.68 -13.82
C GLY A 99 13.72 9.10 -14.35
N ASP A 100 13.23 10.01 -13.50
CA ASP A 100 12.83 11.37 -13.91
C ASP A 100 13.95 12.39 -13.66
N THR A 101 15.04 11.96 -13.00
CA THR A 101 16.18 12.82 -12.69
C THR A 101 16.92 13.22 -13.98
N PRO A 102 17.05 14.52 -14.30
CA PRO A 102 17.78 15.01 -15.49
C PRO A 102 19.27 14.63 -15.45
N GLU A 103 19.93 14.59 -16.61
CA GLU A 103 21.33 14.13 -16.69
C GLU A 103 22.32 15.02 -15.91
N GLU A 104 22.13 16.34 -15.93
CA GLU A 104 22.93 17.27 -15.14
C GLU A 104 22.81 16.98 -13.64
N GLU A 105 21.58 16.78 -13.16
CA GLU A 105 21.31 16.44 -11.77
C GLU A 105 21.89 15.06 -11.42
N ARG A 106 21.82 14.08 -12.34
CA ARG A 106 22.48 12.78 -12.16
C ARG A 106 24.00 12.90 -12.02
N ASN A 107 24.64 13.85 -12.69
CA ASN A 107 26.07 14.12 -12.54
C ASN A 107 26.38 14.72 -11.16
N ARG A 108 25.59 15.72 -10.75
CA ARG A 108 25.69 16.36 -9.43
C ARG A 108 25.52 15.37 -8.29
N VAL A 109 24.45 14.57 -8.32
CA VAL A 109 24.16 13.56 -7.28
C VAL A 109 25.29 12.54 -7.13
N ARG A 110 25.91 12.12 -8.23
CA ARG A 110 27.06 11.21 -8.20
C ARG A 110 28.30 11.86 -7.59
N ALA A 111 28.59 13.10 -8.00
CA ALA A 111 29.80 13.80 -7.57
C ALA A 111 29.73 14.24 -6.11
N GLU A 112 28.59 14.81 -5.68
CA GLU A 112 28.49 15.60 -4.45
C GLU A 112 27.66 14.90 -3.35
N CYS A 113 26.52 14.30 -3.69
CA CYS A 113 25.56 13.85 -2.66
C CYS A 113 26.08 12.68 -1.82
N ARG A 114 25.97 12.81 -0.50
CA ARG A 114 26.38 11.77 0.46
C ARG A 114 25.20 10.90 0.89
N LEU A 115 23.98 11.41 0.80
CA LEU A 115 22.76 10.64 0.97
C LEU A 115 22.03 10.58 -0.37
N VAL A 116 21.92 9.38 -0.93
CA VAL A 116 21.29 9.15 -2.23
C VAL A 116 19.96 8.43 -2.02
N ILE A 117 18.89 9.01 -2.54
CA ILE A 117 17.55 8.43 -2.50
C ILE A 117 17.21 7.89 -3.88
N THR A 118 16.88 6.61 -3.98
CA THR A 118 16.59 5.94 -5.24
C THR A 118 15.51 4.88 -5.05
N ASN A 119 15.26 4.10 -6.09
CA ASN A 119 14.35 2.96 -6.09
C ASN A 119 15.11 1.69 -6.53
N PRO A 120 14.56 0.48 -6.28
CA PRO A 120 15.23 -0.76 -6.64
C PRO A 120 15.56 -0.88 -8.14
N ASP A 121 14.72 -0.34 -9.01
CA ASP A 121 14.94 -0.37 -10.47
C ASP A 121 16.16 0.45 -10.86
N MET A 122 16.28 1.67 -10.33
CA MET A 122 17.39 2.58 -10.60
C MET A 122 18.68 2.16 -9.92
N LEU A 123 18.58 1.48 -8.77
CA LEU A 123 19.70 0.73 -8.22
C LEU A 123 20.16 -0.37 -9.20
N HIS A 124 19.23 -1.12 -9.79
CA HIS A 124 19.52 -2.20 -10.74
C HIS A 124 20.12 -1.70 -12.06
N VAL A 125 19.58 -0.65 -12.67
CA VAL A 125 20.01 -0.18 -14.01
C VAL A 125 21.05 0.94 -13.97
N GLY A 126 21.03 1.78 -12.94
CA GLY A 126 21.81 3.02 -12.89
C GLY A 126 23.05 2.95 -12.01
N LEU A 127 22.93 2.43 -10.79
CA LEU A 127 24.00 2.44 -9.81
C LEU A 127 24.94 1.24 -9.98
N LEU A 128 24.39 0.02 -9.96
CA LEU A 128 25.19 -1.20 -9.90
C LEU A 128 25.96 -1.51 -11.21
N PRO A 129 25.40 -1.36 -12.43
CA PRO A 129 26.16 -1.59 -13.66
C PRO A 129 27.26 -0.54 -13.87
N GLN A 130 27.04 0.68 -13.37
CA GLN A 130 27.99 1.79 -13.47
C GLN A 130 28.73 2.03 -12.15
N HIS A 131 28.93 0.98 -11.33
CA HIS A 131 29.44 1.12 -9.96
C HIS A 131 30.76 1.90 -9.88
N LYS A 132 31.63 1.81 -10.91
CA LYS A 132 32.86 2.60 -11.03
C LYS A 132 32.62 4.12 -10.95
N ARG A 133 31.54 4.63 -11.55
CA ARG A 133 31.15 6.05 -11.48
C ARG A 133 30.61 6.45 -10.10
N TRP A 134 30.21 5.47 -9.31
CA TRP A 134 29.68 5.62 -7.95
C TRP A 134 30.71 5.20 -6.89
N ALA A 135 31.99 5.05 -7.26
CA ALA A 135 33.02 4.52 -6.38
C ALA A 135 33.12 5.29 -5.05
N ARG A 136 32.91 6.61 -5.04
CA ARG A 136 32.85 7.42 -3.82
C ARG A 136 31.76 6.92 -2.87
N VAL A 137 30.55 6.76 -3.39
CA VAL A 137 29.39 6.30 -2.60
C VAL A 137 29.64 4.87 -2.12
N PHE A 138 30.05 3.95 -3.00
CA PHE A 138 30.29 2.58 -2.58
C PHE A 138 31.41 2.44 -1.54
N LYS A 139 32.53 3.16 -1.67
CA LYS A 139 33.62 3.13 -0.67
C LYS A 139 33.18 3.67 0.70
N GLY A 140 32.33 4.69 0.71
CA GLY A 140 31.84 5.34 1.92
C GLY A 140 30.54 4.77 2.47
N LEU A 141 29.98 3.70 1.88
CA LEU A 141 28.61 3.27 2.19
C LEU A 141 28.53 2.68 3.61
N LYS A 142 27.89 3.40 4.53
CA LYS A 142 27.69 2.97 5.93
C LYS A 142 26.32 2.36 6.15
N TYR A 143 25.29 2.92 5.50
CA TYR A 143 23.91 2.52 5.68
C TYR A 143 23.17 2.34 4.36
N VAL A 144 22.33 1.31 4.31
CA VAL A 144 21.33 1.10 3.26
C VAL A 144 19.96 0.98 3.93
N VAL A 145 19.03 1.87 3.55
CA VAL A 145 17.67 1.88 4.07
C VAL A 145 16.73 1.29 3.04
N LEU A 146 15.87 0.36 3.45
CA LEU A 146 14.77 -0.17 2.65
C LEU A 146 13.46 0.22 3.32
N ASP A 147 12.78 1.22 2.75
CA ASP A 147 11.50 1.66 3.28
C ASP A 147 10.32 0.90 2.66
N GLU A 148 9.23 0.80 3.43
CA GLU A 148 8.01 0.08 3.09
C GLU A 148 8.28 -1.33 2.55
N ALA A 149 9.05 -2.12 3.30
CA ALA A 149 9.51 -3.43 2.87
C ALA A 149 8.37 -4.42 2.55
N HIS A 150 7.17 -4.23 3.10
CA HIS A 150 5.97 -4.98 2.72
C HIS A 150 5.58 -4.81 1.23
N ALA A 151 6.06 -3.77 0.55
CA ALA A 151 5.91 -3.61 -0.88
C ALA A 151 6.81 -4.59 -1.67
N TYR A 152 7.94 -5.02 -1.10
CA TYR A 152 8.92 -5.91 -1.73
C TYR A 152 8.60 -7.38 -1.49
N ARG A 153 7.44 -7.86 -1.95
CA ARG A 153 7.00 -9.26 -1.79
C ARG A 153 6.67 -9.94 -3.11
N GLY A 154 6.55 -11.27 -3.08
CA GLY A 154 6.31 -12.09 -4.28
C GLY A 154 7.43 -11.95 -5.30
N VAL A 155 7.11 -12.07 -6.59
CA VAL A 155 8.09 -12.01 -7.69
C VAL A 155 8.90 -10.71 -7.67
N PHE A 156 8.23 -9.59 -7.39
CA PHE A 156 8.91 -8.29 -7.29
C PHE A 156 9.90 -8.27 -6.13
N GLY A 157 9.49 -8.75 -4.95
CA GLY A 157 10.37 -8.90 -3.79
C GLY A 157 11.60 -9.77 -4.06
N SER A 158 11.42 -10.91 -4.74
CA SER A 158 12.54 -11.77 -5.14
C SER A 158 13.54 -11.04 -6.04
N HIS A 159 13.07 -10.21 -6.98
CA HIS A 159 13.98 -9.42 -7.81
C HIS A 159 14.74 -8.37 -7.00
N VAL A 160 14.05 -7.60 -6.14
CA VAL A 160 14.69 -6.62 -5.24
C VAL A 160 15.74 -7.29 -4.37
N SER A 161 15.43 -8.48 -3.85
CA SER A 161 16.32 -9.27 -3.00
C SER A 161 17.63 -9.66 -3.71
N LEU A 162 17.58 -10.04 -4.99
CA LEU A 162 18.80 -10.28 -5.79
C LEU A 162 19.59 -9.00 -6.08
N VAL A 163 18.88 -7.87 -6.30
CA VAL A 163 19.52 -6.55 -6.50
C VAL A 163 20.27 -6.12 -5.24
N VAL A 164 19.68 -6.32 -4.05
CA VAL A 164 20.31 -6.00 -2.76
C VAL A 164 21.52 -6.89 -2.49
N ARG A 165 21.46 -8.20 -2.77
CA ARG A 165 22.65 -9.08 -2.68
C ARG A 165 23.78 -8.61 -3.60
N ARG A 166 23.45 -8.18 -4.83
CA ARG A 166 24.45 -7.62 -5.76
C ARG A 166 25.05 -6.31 -5.23
N LEU A 167 24.23 -5.44 -4.64
CA LEU A 167 24.69 -4.23 -3.95
C LEU A 167 25.69 -4.58 -2.83
N ARG A 168 25.33 -5.52 -1.96
CA ARG A 168 26.16 -5.95 -0.84
C ARG A 168 27.48 -6.55 -1.32
N ARG A 169 27.45 -7.44 -2.31
CA ARG A 169 28.66 -8.01 -2.95
C ARG A 169 29.58 -6.94 -3.52
N ILE A 170 29.04 -6.00 -4.29
CA ILE A 170 29.86 -4.94 -4.89
C ILE A 170 30.49 -4.06 -3.79
N SER A 171 29.71 -3.67 -2.79
CA SER A 171 30.18 -2.83 -1.69
C SER A 171 31.30 -3.52 -0.91
N ARG A 172 31.08 -4.77 -0.49
CA ARG A 172 32.02 -5.54 0.34
C ARG A 172 33.27 -5.95 -0.45
N GLU A 173 33.09 -6.63 -1.58
CA GLU A 173 34.19 -7.28 -2.30
C GLU A 173 35.01 -6.34 -3.18
N LEU A 174 34.38 -5.31 -3.76
CA LEU A 174 35.09 -4.39 -4.68
C LEU A 174 35.50 -3.08 -4.02
N TYR A 175 34.80 -2.65 -2.97
CA TYR A 175 35.02 -1.36 -2.34
C TYR A 175 35.38 -1.45 -0.86
N GLY A 176 35.37 -2.64 -0.26
CA GLY A 176 35.75 -2.85 1.15
C GLY A 176 34.76 -2.29 2.16
N SER A 177 33.51 -2.02 1.76
CA SER A 177 32.46 -1.48 2.63
C SER A 177 31.39 -2.53 2.93
N ASP A 178 31.10 -2.74 4.21
CA ASP A 178 30.01 -3.63 4.67
C ASP A 178 28.89 -2.79 5.33
N PRO A 179 27.95 -2.26 4.53
CA PRO A 179 26.93 -1.35 5.04
C PRO A 179 25.91 -2.07 5.92
N ARG A 180 25.38 -1.34 6.91
CA ARG A 180 24.28 -1.80 7.76
C ARG A 180 22.94 -1.54 7.11
N PHE A 181 22.03 -2.48 7.26
CA PHE A 181 20.70 -2.42 6.68
C PHE A 181 19.68 -1.99 7.72
N ILE A 182 18.88 -0.98 7.39
CA ILE A 182 17.72 -0.58 8.18
C ILE A 182 16.48 -0.77 7.31
N VAL A 183 15.62 -1.70 7.69
CA VAL A 183 14.42 -2.08 6.96
C VAL A 183 13.21 -1.57 7.73
N THR A 184 12.36 -0.77 7.11
CA THR A 184 11.11 -0.31 7.70
C THR A 184 9.93 -0.90 6.97
N SER A 185 8.89 -1.26 7.73
CA SER A 185 7.65 -1.77 7.17
C SER A 185 6.48 -1.39 8.06
N ALA A 186 5.28 -1.22 7.47
CA ALA A 186 4.04 -1.43 8.21
C ALA A 186 4.01 -2.82 8.87
N THR A 187 3.11 -3.02 9.83
CA THR A 187 2.94 -4.27 10.56
C THR A 187 2.83 -5.47 9.61
N ILE A 188 3.80 -6.38 9.70
CA ILE A 188 3.88 -7.63 8.95
C ILE A 188 4.03 -8.79 9.93
N ALA A 189 3.54 -9.98 9.56
CA ALA A 189 3.49 -11.13 10.46
C ALA A 189 4.89 -11.69 10.78
N ASN A 190 5.80 -11.68 9.81
CA ASN A 190 7.13 -12.27 9.90
C ASN A 190 8.22 -11.27 9.49
N PRO A 191 8.43 -10.18 10.26
CA PRO A 191 9.35 -9.10 9.90
C PRO A 191 10.80 -9.53 9.82
N ARG A 192 11.24 -10.39 10.74
CA ARG A 192 12.60 -10.93 10.76
C ARG A 192 12.93 -11.67 9.47
N GLU A 193 12.14 -12.69 9.17
CA GLU A 193 12.32 -13.56 8.00
C GLU A 193 12.27 -12.75 6.73
N HIS A 194 11.29 -11.86 6.59
CA HIS A 194 11.17 -11.00 5.41
C HIS A 194 12.39 -10.11 5.21
N ALA A 195 12.93 -9.51 6.28
CA ALA A 195 14.11 -8.66 6.19
C ALA A 195 15.38 -9.46 5.88
N VAL A 196 15.56 -10.63 6.51
CA VAL A 196 16.66 -11.56 6.26
C VAL A 196 16.62 -12.07 4.82
N ASP A 197 15.47 -12.48 4.33
CA ASP A 197 15.30 -12.96 2.95
C ASP A 197 15.53 -11.85 1.93
N LEU A 198 15.04 -10.64 2.20
CA LEU A 198 15.16 -9.50 1.31
C LEU A 198 16.60 -9.01 1.19
N VAL A 199 17.34 -8.90 2.30
CA VAL A 199 18.74 -8.46 2.26
C VAL A 199 19.68 -9.60 1.91
N GLY A 200 19.36 -10.81 2.38
CA GLY A 200 20.14 -12.02 2.27
C GLY A 200 21.36 -12.02 3.18
N ASP A 201 21.69 -13.19 3.71
CA ASP A 201 23.04 -13.46 4.20
C ASP A 201 23.96 -13.71 3.00
N MET A 202 25.09 -12.99 2.97
CA MET A 202 26.12 -13.23 1.97
C MET A 202 27.02 -14.34 2.50
N PRO A 203 27.21 -15.44 1.75
CA PRO A 203 28.36 -16.29 1.96
C PRO A 203 29.62 -15.42 1.87
N THR A 204 30.56 -15.63 2.76
CA THR A 204 31.89 -15.02 2.68
C THR A 204 32.61 -15.53 1.42
N MET A 205 33.69 -14.86 0.98
CA MET A 205 34.51 -15.36 -0.13
C MET A 205 35.05 -16.78 0.15
N GLU A 206 35.31 -17.10 1.42
CA GLU A 206 35.68 -18.45 1.85
C GLU A 206 34.56 -19.46 1.60
N ASP A 207 33.30 -19.07 1.85
CA ASP A 207 32.12 -19.89 1.53
C ASP A 207 31.95 -20.06 0.01
N GLU A 208 32.21 -19.02 -0.79
CA GLU A 208 32.14 -19.11 -2.27
C GLU A 208 33.26 -19.98 -2.85
N ASP A 209 34.48 -19.88 -2.33
CA ASP A 209 35.61 -20.72 -2.75
C ASP A 209 35.38 -22.18 -2.31
N ALA A 210 34.77 -22.41 -1.15
CA ALA A 210 34.32 -23.74 -0.74
C ALA A 210 33.24 -24.30 -1.68
N ILE A 211 32.25 -23.49 -2.10
CA ILE A 211 31.25 -23.90 -3.10
C ILE A 211 31.92 -24.23 -4.44
N ARG A 212 32.87 -23.40 -4.91
CA ARG A 212 33.62 -23.65 -6.15
C ARG A 212 34.51 -24.90 -6.07
N ALA A 213 35.02 -25.21 -4.88
CA ALA A 213 35.74 -26.44 -4.59
C ALA A 213 34.82 -27.67 -4.47
N GLY A 214 33.49 -27.50 -4.61
CA GLY A 214 32.51 -28.58 -4.57
C GLY A 214 32.07 -28.98 -3.15
N CYS A 215 32.35 -28.17 -2.13
CA CYS A 215 31.85 -28.41 -0.78
C CYS A 215 30.35 -28.09 -0.70
N ASP A 216 29.54 -29.07 -0.31
CA ASP A 216 28.11 -28.89 -0.12
C ASP A 216 27.81 -28.23 1.22
N LEU A 217 27.57 -26.91 1.18
CA LEU A 217 27.17 -26.11 2.35
C LEU A 217 25.82 -26.54 2.94
N ARG A 218 25.00 -27.35 2.23
CA ARG A 218 23.71 -27.84 2.77
C ARG A 218 23.88 -28.94 3.81
N SER A 219 25.08 -29.51 3.95
CA SER A 219 25.39 -30.48 5.01
C SER A 219 25.66 -29.82 6.37
N VAL A 220 25.72 -28.47 6.44
CA VAL A 220 26.09 -27.73 7.65
C VAL A 220 24.90 -27.00 8.30
N GLY A 221 23.68 -27.19 7.80
CA GLY A 221 22.47 -26.51 8.30
C GLY A 221 21.38 -27.46 8.80
N SER A 222 21.53 -28.00 10.01
CA SER A 222 20.40 -28.47 10.85
C SER A 222 20.81 -28.82 12.27
N ASP A 223 21.99 -29.40 12.49
CA ASP A 223 22.31 -29.99 13.78
C ASP A 223 23.51 -29.27 14.40
N HIS A 224 23.26 -28.49 15.45
CA HIS A 224 24.27 -28.12 16.43
C HIS A 224 24.60 -29.35 17.30
N PRO A 225 25.81 -29.93 17.28
CA PRO A 225 26.28 -30.72 18.40
C PRO A 225 26.97 -29.78 19.39
N THR A 226 26.35 -29.63 20.55
CA THR A 226 26.98 -29.12 21.77
C THR A 226 28.15 -30.03 22.18
N SER A 227 29.38 -29.71 21.76
CA SER A 227 30.59 -30.04 22.53
C SER A 227 31.76 -29.15 22.12
N ARG A 228 31.90 -28.01 22.80
CA ARG A 228 33.19 -27.32 22.91
C ARG A 228 33.95 -27.95 24.06
N SER A 229 34.97 -28.75 23.76
CA SER A 229 36.09 -28.96 24.68
C SER A 229 37.39 -28.73 23.91
N ASP A 230 38.21 -27.87 24.47
CA ASP A 230 39.61 -27.59 24.12
C ASP A 230 39.87 -26.58 23.00
N ARG A 231 39.85 -25.29 23.37
CA ARG A 231 40.95 -24.33 23.11
C ARG A 231 40.79 -23.03 23.93
N PRO A 232 41.90 -22.39 24.31
CA PRO A 232 41.98 -21.50 25.47
C PRO A 232 41.37 -20.13 25.19
N SER A 233 40.87 -19.55 26.29
CA SER A 233 40.30 -18.23 26.44
C SER A 233 41.19 -17.10 25.89
N ALA A 234 40.66 -16.41 24.89
CA ALA A 234 41.00 -15.02 24.59
C ALA A 234 39.68 -14.24 24.48
N GLU A 235 39.49 -13.32 25.43
CA GLU A 235 38.36 -12.39 25.48
C GLU A 235 38.49 -11.38 24.33
N SER A 236 37.65 -11.51 23.31
CA SER A 236 37.27 -10.41 22.44
C SER A 236 35.92 -10.74 21.80
N SER A 237 34.86 -10.16 22.35
CA SER A 237 33.49 -10.18 21.82
C SER A 237 33.43 -9.40 20.50
N GLU A 238 33.84 -9.99 19.39
CA GLU A 238 33.51 -9.49 18.06
C GLU A 238 32.08 -9.90 17.70
N ALA A 239 31.16 -8.94 17.72
CA ALA A 239 29.78 -9.12 17.31
C ALA A 239 29.72 -9.61 15.86
N SER A 240 28.93 -10.65 15.56
CA SER A 240 28.81 -11.15 14.20
C SER A 240 28.20 -10.07 13.29
N PRO A 241 28.73 -9.85 12.06
CA PRO A 241 28.26 -8.80 11.15
C PRO A 241 26.84 -8.95 10.60
N THR A 242 26.01 -9.83 11.17
CA THR A 242 24.72 -10.25 10.58
C THR A 242 23.60 -10.39 11.61
N GLU A 243 23.81 -9.97 12.86
CA GLU A 243 22.74 -10.01 13.84
C GLU A 243 21.64 -8.97 13.52
N TRP A 244 20.41 -9.46 13.35
CA TRP A 244 19.21 -8.65 13.12
C TRP A 244 18.49 -8.34 14.42
N GLU A 245 18.27 -7.06 14.68
CA GLU A 245 17.37 -6.56 15.72
C GLU A 245 15.99 -6.27 15.10
N VAL A 246 14.92 -6.79 15.70
CA VAL A 246 13.56 -6.64 15.20
C VAL A 246 12.75 -5.85 16.22
N ILE A 247 12.07 -4.81 15.76
CA ILE A 247 11.32 -3.87 16.58
C ILE A 247 9.91 -3.80 16.02
N ASP A 248 9.00 -4.51 16.65
CA ASP A 248 7.59 -4.65 16.26
C ASP A 248 6.62 -4.09 17.33
N VAL A 249 7.14 -3.68 18.48
CA VAL A 249 6.37 -3.03 19.55
C VAL A 249 6.18 -1.54 19.24
N ASP A 250 5.01 -1.15 18.76
CA ASP A 250 4.69 0.24 18.45
C ASP A 250 4.37 1.06 19.71
N GLY A 251 5.31 1.91 20.12
CA GLY A 251 5.15 2.85 21.23
C GLY A 251 4.49 4.20 20.88
N SER A 252 3.95 4.37 19.69
CA SER A 252 3.28 5.62 19.29
C SER A 252 1.87 5.75 19.93
N PRO A 253 1.35 6.98 20.10
CA PRO A 253 0.03 7.18 20.67
C PRO A 253 -1.05 6.48 19.84
N SER A 254 -1.84 5.64 20.50
CA SER A 254 -3.00 4.98 19.90
C SER A 254 -4.26 5.34 20.68
N GLY A 255 -5.39 5.35 19.97
CA GLY A 255 -6.70 5.67 20.51
C GLY A 255 -7.80 4.96 19.74
N GLU A 256 -9.00 4.92 20.30
CA GLU A 256 -10.16 4.30 19.67
C GLU A 256 -10.48 4.99 18.33
N LYS A 257 -10.69 4.17 17.28
CA LYS A 257 -11.08 4.65 15.95
C LYS A 257 -12.47 4.12 15.63
N THR A 258 -13.45 5.00 15.51
CA THR A 258 -14.79 4.64 15.03
C THR A 258 -14.83 4.78 13.51
N PHE A 259 -15.08 3.67 12.82
CA PHE A 259 -15.28 3.66 11.36
C PHE A 259 -16.78 3.66 11.05
N LEU A 260 -17.25 4.66 10.29
CA LEU A 260 -18.62 4.70 9.80
C LEU A 260 -18.66 4.30 8.32
N MET A 261 -19.26 3.14 8.03
CA MET A 261 -19.54 2.73 6.65
C MET A 261 -20.96 3.16 6.30
N TRP A 262 -21.09 4.03 5.29
CA TRP A 262 -22.39 4.53 4.85
C TRP A 262 -22.66 4.15 3.40
N ASN A 263 -23.83 3.57 3.16
CA ASN A 263 -24.35 3.28 1.83
C ASN A 263 -25.57 4.18 1.59
N PRO A 264 -25.46 5.27 0.80
CA PRO A 264 -26.53 6.23 0.65
C PRO A 264 -27.78 5.60 0.00
N PRO A 265 -28.99 5.96 0.46
CA PRO A 265 -30.22 5.46 -0.13
C PRO A 265 -30.44 6.05 -1.53
N VAL A 266 -31.06 5.28 -2.41
CA VAL A 266 -31.41 5.71 -3.77
C VAL A 266 -32.53 6.77 -3.70
N ARG A 267 -32.35 7.93 -4.32
CA ARG A 267 -33.38 9.00 -4.35
C ARG A 267 -34.67 8.50 -5.02
N GLU A 268 -35.79 8.61 -4.29
CA GLU A 268 -37.10 8.11 -4.75
C GLU A 268 -37.61 8.80 -6.01
N GLU A 269 -37.28 10.07 -6.23
CA GLU A 269 -37.63 10.80 -7.47
C GLU A 269 -37.03 10.17 -8.73
N ILE A 270 -35.79 9.67 -8.64
CA ILE A 270 -35.09 9.00 -9.75
C ILE A 270 -35.76 7.65 -10.03
N VAL A 271 -36.09 6.92 -8.96
CA VAL A 271 -36.83 5.65 -9.04
C VAL A 271 -38.19 5.87 -9.68
N ALA A 272 -38.95 6.88 -9.24
CA ALA A 272 -40.28 7.20 -9.75
C ALA A 272 -40.27 7.59 -11.25
N LYS A 273 -39.32 8.42 -11.67
CA LYS A 273 -39.15 8.77 -13.10
C LYS A 273 -38.88 7.53 -13.96
N ARG A 274 -38.08 6.58 -13.45
CA ARG A 274 -37.71 5.36 -14.18
C ARG A 274 -38.84 4.32 -14.19
N VAL A 275 -39.56 4.15 -13.08
CA VAL A 275 -40.80 3.35 -13.02
C VAL A 275 -41.81 3.87 -14.03
N LYS A 276 -41.97 5.20 -14.15
CA LYS A 276 -42.87 5.82 -15.14
C LYS A 276 -42.42 5.56 -16.58
N ALA A 277 -41.11 5.52 -16.85
CA ALA A 277 -40.56 5.21 -18.17
C ALA A 277 -40.71 3.72 -18.55
N GLU A 278 -40.43 2.81 -17.62
CA GLU A 278 -40.64 1.36 -17.77
C GLU A 278 -42.12 1.03 -17.99
N ARG A 279 -43.04 1.66 -17.24
CA ARG A 279 -44.50 1.55 -17.47
C ARG A 279 -44.88 1.96 -18.88
N ARG A 280 -44.38 3.10 -19.37
CA ARG A 280 -44.65 3.58 -20.73
C ARG A 280 -44.14 2.62 -21.80
N ARG A 281 -43.02 1.93 -21.54
CA ARG A 281 -42.46 0.93 -22.45
C ARG A 281 -43.29 -0.35 -22.45
N ALA A 282 -43.68 -0.84 -21.28
CA ALA A 282 -44.55 -2.02 -21.15
C ALA A 282 -45.92 -1.82 -21.85
N VAL A 283 -46.53 -0.64 -21.69
CA VAL A 283 -47.80 -0.28 -22.37
C VAL A 283 -47.62 -0.13 -23.89
N ARG A 284 -46.41 0.18 -24.37
CA ARG A 284 -46.09 0.30 -25.80
C ARG A 284 -45.79 -1.05 -26.46
N GLU A 285 -45.30 -2.02 -25.69
CA GLU A 285 -44.98 -3.37 -26.13
C GLU A 285 -46.18 -4.34 -26.04
N GLU A 286 -47.32 -3.92 -25.48
CA GLU A 286 -48.57 -4.70 -25.57
C GLU A 286 -49.03 -4.84 -27.03
N PRO A 287 -49.23 -6.08 -27.53
CA PRO A 287 -49.67 -6.30 -28.90
C PRO A 287 -51.07 -5.71 -29.08
N ARG A 288 -51.28 -4.87 -30.09
CA ARG A 288 -52.59 -4.28 -30.44
C ARG A 288 -53.20 -4.93 -31.67
N GLY A 289 -54.53 -4.94 -31.74
CA GLY A 289 -55.29 -5.46 -32.90
C GLY A 289 -55.20 -6.99 -33.05
N LYS A 290 -55.09 -7.48 -34.30
CA LYS A 290 -55.13 -8.92 -34.63
C LYS A 290 -54.07 -9.76 -33.89
N ALA A 291 -52.93 -9.16 -33.54
CA ALA A 291 -51.87 -9.81 -32.76
C ALA A 291 -52.27 -10.07 -31.29
N ALA A 292 -53.07 -9.19 -30.69
CA ALA A 292 -53.60 -9.37 -29.34
C ALA A 292 -54.60 -10.53 -29.27
N VAL A 293 -55.46 -10.62 -30.29
CA VAL A 293 -56.46 -11.70 -30.43
C VAL A 293 -55.76 -13.04 -30.67
N ALA A 294 -54.73 -13.08 -31.52
CA ALA A 294 -53.93 -14.28 -31.74
C ALA A 294 -53.15 -14.74 -30.51
N ALA A 295 -52.67 -13.81 -29.66
CA ALA A 295 -52.03 -14.14 -28.40
C ALA A 295 -53.04 -14.73 -27.39
N ARG A 296 -54.28 -14.20 -27.35
CA ARG A 296 -55.36 -14.69 -26.49
C ARG A 296 -55.83 -16.09 -26.89
N LEU A 297 -56.01 -16.34 -28.18
CA LEU A 297 -56.37 -17.65 -28.73
C LEU A 297 -55.26 -18.71 -28.54
N ARG A 298 -53.99 -18.31 -28.54
CA ARG A 298 -52.86 -19.21 -28.22
C ARG A 298 -52.78 -19.55 -26.74
N ALA A 299 -53.15 -18.62 -25.86
CA ALA A 299 -53.21 -18.86 -24.42
C ALA A 299 -54.38 -19.78 -24.03
N GLU A 300 -55.52 -19.68 -24.71
CA GLU A 300 -56.67 -20.57 -24.50
C GLU A 300 -56.38 -22.00 -24.98
N SER A 301 -55.70 -22.19 -26.13
CA SER A 301 -55.36 -23.54 -26.62
C SER A 301 -54.23 -24.23 -25.85
N SER A 302 -53.38 -23.47 -25.15
CA SER A 302 -52.34 -24.05 -24.28
C SER A 302 -52.91 -24.47 -22.92
N ASN A 303 -53.98 -23.84 -22.43
CA ASN A 303 -54.67 -24.29 -21.22
C ASN A 303 -55.44 -25.61 -21.41
N GLU A 304 -56.01 -25.87 -22.59
CA GLU A 304 -56.63 -27.17 -22.91
C GLU A 304 -55.60 -28.32 -22.97
N LYS A 305 -54.39 -28.04 -23.48
CA LYS A 305 -53.30 -29.04 -23.53
C LYS A 305 -52.70 -29.36 -22.16
N VAL A 306 -52.64 -28.38 -21.25
CA VAL A 306 -52.16 -28.59 -19.88
C VAL A 306 -53.19 -29.35 -19.03
N ALA A 307 -54.49 -29.15 -19.26
CA ALA A 307 -55.55 -29.92 -18.60
C ALA A 307 -55.53 -31.41 -19.00
N ALA A 308 -55.21 -31.73 -20.27
CA ALA A 308 -55.08 -33.11 -20.74
C ALA A 308 -53.83 -33.84 -20.22
N ALA A 309 -52.71 -33.12 -20.00
CA ALA A 309 -51.47 -33.70 -19.48
C ALA A 309 -51.51 -33.99 -17.97
N ALA A 310 -52.30 -33.23 -17.20
CA ALA A 310 -52.44 -33.40 -15.75
C ALA A 310 -53.29 -34.63 -15.34
N ALA A 311 -54.07 -35.21 -16.25
CA ALA A 311 -54.92 -36.38 -15.97
C ALA A 311 -54.19 -37.74 -16.11
N ALA A 312 -52.95 -37.75 -16.63
CA ALA A 312 -52.21 -38.97 -16.94
C ALA A 312 -51.06 -39.30 -15.97
N ALA A 313 -50.88 -38.53 -14.89
CA ALA A 313 -49.75 -38.68 -13.97
C ALA A 313 -50.19 -38.57 -12.49
N GLU A 314 -50.97 -39.54 -12.02
CA GLU A 314 -51.23 -39.70 -10.59
C GLU A 314 -51.22 -41.20 -10.22
N GLU A 315 -50.02 -41.78 -10.06
CA GLU A 315 -49.82 -43.00 -9.29
C GLU A 315 -48.34 -43.14 -8.82
N VAL A 316 -48.16 -43.51 -7.55
CA VAL A 316 -46.93 -44.01 -6.87
C VAL A 316 -46.02 -43.02 -6.11
N ASN A 317 -46.36 -42.93 -4.81
CA ASN A 317 -45.54 -43.04 -3.57
C ASN A 317 -44.84 -41.82 -2.93
N PRO A 318 -44.93 -41.65 -1.59
CA PRO A 318 -44.47 -40.49 -0.83
C PRO A 318 -43.10 -40.72 -0.16
N GLY A 319 -42.30 -39.66 -0.02
CA GLY A 319 -41.21 -39.63 0.97
C GLY A 319 -39.92 -38.96 0.54
N ARG A 320 -39.87 -37.62 0.56
CA ARG A 320 -38.79 -36.82 1.20
C ARG A 320 -39.08 -35.34 0.95
N ALA A 321 -39.34 -34.62 2.03
CA ALA A 321 -39.45 -33.18 2.04
C ALA A 321 -38.08 -32.54 1.77
N VAL A 322 -37.92 -31.94 0.60
CA VAL A 322 -36.99 -30.83 0.37
C VAL A 322 -37.65 -29.87 -0.61
N GLY A 323 -37.81 -28.62 -0.19
CA GLY A 323 -37.80 -27.47 -1.09
C GLY A 323 -39.09 -27.21 -1.89
N ALA A 324 -39.67 -26.06 -1.58
CA ALA A 324 -40.38 -25.20 -2.51
C ALA A 324 -41.70 -25.71 -3.14
N ALA A 325 -42.71 -24.91 -2.82
CA ALA A 325 -43.82 -24.51 -3.68
C ALA A 325 -44.98 -25.49 -3.94
N MET A 326 -46.16 -24.88 -3.75
CA MET A 326 -47.42 -25.10 -4.47
C MET A 326 -48.39 -26.16 -3.94
N ARG A 327 -49.52 -25.66 -3.40
CA ARG A 327 -50.90 -25.98 -3.84
C ARG A 327 -51.81 -24.89 -3.26
N ALA A 328 -52.17 -23.86 -4.02
CA ALA A 328 -53.19 -23.82 -5.06
C ALA A 328 -54.60 -24.13 -4.53
N LYS A 329 -55.45 -23.10 -4.46
CA LYS A 329 -56.63 -22.93 -5.32
C LYS A 329 -57.54 -21.83 -4.75
N THR A 330 -57.47 -20.64 -5.33
CA THR A 330 -58.63 -19.75 -5.40
C THR A 330 -58.47 -18.87 -6.63
N LYS A 331 -59.36 -19.10 -7.60
CA LYS A 331 -59.81 -18.22 -8.69
C LYS A 331 -58.74 -17.52 -9.52
N ALA A 332 -58.88 -17.62 -10.84
CA ALA A 332 -58.41 -16.61 -11.77
C ALA A 332 -58.97 -15.23 -11.35
N GLY A 333 -58.24 -14.55 -10.50
CA GLY A 333 -58.38 -13.14 -10.17
C GLY A 333 -57.08 -12.49 -10.57
N ALA A 334 -57.16 -11.40 -11.32
CA ALA A 334 -56.03 -10.55 -11.63
C ALA A 334 -55.15 -10.39 -10.38
N VAL A 335 -53.85 -10.63 -10.50
CA VAL A 335 -52.90 -10.19 -9.48
C VAL A 335 -53.21 -8.70 -9.24
N PRO A 336 -53.49 -8.26 -7.99
CA PRO A 336 -53.80 -6.86 -7.72
C PRO A 336 -52.73 -6.00 -8.38
N GLU A 337 -53.12 -4.98 -9.14
CA GLU A 337 -52.17 -4.07 -9.81
C GLU A 337 -51.09 -3.60 -8.82
N ASP A 338 -51.49 -3.36 -7.57
CA ASP A 338 -50.64 -2.96 -6.45
C ASP A 338 -49.49 -3.93 -6.14
N ALA A 339 -49.68 -5.25 -6.28
CA ALA A 339 -48.65 -6.25 -6.00
C ALA A 339 -47.63 -6.38 -7.14
N ARG A 340 -48.09 -6.22 -8.39
CA ARG A 340 -47.20 -6.13 -9.57
C ARG A 340 -46.41 -4.82 -9.54
N ASP A 341 -47.06 -3.75 -9.11
CA ASP A 341 -46.46 -2.44 -8.94
C ASP A 341 -45.41 -2.42 -7.83
N ALA A 342 -45.67 -3.05 -6.70
CA ALA A 342 -44.70 -3.21 -5.63
C ALA A 342 -43.46 -4.00 -6.08
N ALA A 343 -43.66 -5.10 -6.83
CA ALA A 343 -42.56 -5.90 -7.37
C ALA A 343 -41.75 -5.13 -8.43
N LEU A 344 -42.42 -4.35 -9.29
CA LEU A 344 -41.77 -3.49 -10.29
C LEU A 344 -40.96 -2.37 -9.62
N VAL A 345 -41.53 -1.70 -8.61
CA VAL A 345 -40.85 -0.67 -7.83
C VAL A 345 -39.62 -1.24 -7.11
N ALA A 346 -39.73 -2.42 -6.50
CA ALA A 346 -38.60 -3.09 -5.86
C ALA A 346 -37.48 -3.45 -6.86
N ASN A 347 -37.83 -3.96 -8.04
CA ASN A 347 -36.88 -4.34 -9.08
C ASN A 347 -36.21 -3.10 -9.73
N VAL A 348 -36.95 -1.99 -9.88
CA VAL A 348 -36.40 -0.71 -10.34
C VAL A 348 -35.54 -0.06 -9.25
N ARG A 349 -35.87 -0.19 -7.96
CA ARG A 349 -35.02 0.24 -6.84
C ARG A 349 -33.68 -0.50 -6.84
N SER A 350 -33.67 -1.82 -7.09
CA SER A 350 -32.43 -2.61 -7.17
C SER A 350 -31.61 -2.35 -8.44
N LYS A 351 -32.23 -1.85 -9.51
CA LYS A 351 -31.59 -1.58 -10.82
C LYS A 351 -31.39 -0.09 -11.12
N ALA A 352 -31.83 0.82 -10.25
CA ALA A 352 -31.71 2.27 -10.43
C ALA A 352 -30.23 2.63 -10.62
N PRO A 353 -29.88 3.51 -11.58
CA PRO A 353 -28.50 3.89 -11.72
C PRO A 353 -28.19 4.78 -10.51
N ARG A 354 -27.16 4.41 -9.75
CA ARG A 354 -26.53 5.37 -8.83
C ARG A 354 -26.21 6.62 -9.64
N SER A 355 -26.36 7.80 -9.04
CA SER A 355 -25.80 8.98 -9.70
C SER A 355 -24.30 8.73 -9.86
N SER A 356 -23.66 9.37 -10.86
CA SER A 356 -22.25 9.07 -11.13
C SER A 356 -21.48 9.10 -9.80
N PRO A 357 -20.79 8.01 -9.40
CA PRO A 357 -20.10 7.95 -8.10
C PRO A 357 -19.18 9.16 -7.89
N ILE A 358 -18.68 9.71 -8.99
CA ILE A 358 -17.89 10.94 -9.04
C ILE A 358 -18.66 12.15 -8.51
N VAL A 359 -19.92 12.33 -8.92
CA VAL A 359 -20.77 13.45 -8.49
C VAL A 359 -21.20 13.28 -7.04
N GLU A 360 -21.47 12.06 -6.59
CA GLU A 360 -21.78 11.78 -5.17
C GLU A 360 -20.58 12.11 -4.27
N VAL A 361 -19.39 11.64 -4.64
CA VAL A 361 -18.15 11.94 -3.92
C VAL A 361 -17.87 13.45 -3.92
N ALA A 362 -18.06 14.13 -5.05
CA ALA A 362 -17.86 15.57 -5.14
C ALA A 362 -18.84 16.35 -4.24
N ALA A 363 -20.11 15.95 -4.19
CA ALA A 363 -21.11 16.58 -3.33
C ALA A 363 -20.80 16.36 -1.84
N LEU A 364 -20.38 15.15 -1.46
CA LEU A 364 -19.96 14.85 -0.09
C LEU A 364 -18.71 15.62 0.30
N LEU A 365 -17.72 15.69 -0.59
CA LEU A 365 -16.49 16.44 -0.36
C LEU A 365 -16.79 17.93 -0.18
N ALA A 366 -17.66 18.50 -1.02
CA ALA A 366 -18.09 19.90 -0.90
C ALA A 366 -18.79 20.15 0.44
N GLU A 367 -19.66 19.25 0.89
CA GLU A 367 -20.34 19.37 2.18
C GLU A 367 -19.33 19.29 3.34
N CYS A 368 -18.41 18.32 3.33
CA CYS A 368 -17.33 18.22 4.33
C CYS A 368 -16.51 19.50 4.43
N VAL A 369 -16.11 20.07 3.28
CA VAL A 369 -15.33 21.32 3.22
C VAL A 369 -16.13 22.49 3.79
N ARG A 370 -17.44 22.57 3.52
CA ARG A 370 -18.32 23.61 4.10
C ARG A 370 -18.43 23.55 5.62
N HIS A 371 -18.29 22.37 6.21
CA HIS A 371 -18.30 22.17 7.66
C HIS A 371 -16.89 22.15 8.28
N ASP A 372 -15.87 22.61 7.54
CA ASP A 372 -14.46 22.62 7.99
C ASP A 372 -13.93 21.24 8.41
N LEU A 373 -14.43 20.18 7.77
CA LEU A 373 -13.99 18.81 8.01
C LEU A 373 -12.80 18.47 7.11
N LYS A 374 -11.70 18.02 7.72
CA LYS A 374 -10.55 17.49 6.97
C LYS A 374 -10.93 16.14 6.35
N CYS A 375 -11.02 16.12 5.02
CA CYS A 375 -11.43 14.95 4.25
C CYS A 375 -10.41 14.61 3.17
N ILE A 376 -10.22 13.31 2.92
CA ILE A 376 -9.41 12.78 1.81
C ILE A 376 -10.30 11.83 1.01
N ALA A 377 -10.32 11.99 -0.32
CA ALA A 377 -11.04 11.11 -1.23
C ALA A 377 -10.06 10.31 -2.09
N PHE A 378 -10.15 8.97 -2.03
CA PHE A 378 -9.34 8.08 -2.86
C PHE A 378 -10.10 7.71 -4.13
N CYS A 379 -9.52 8.03 -5.29
CA CYS A 379 -10.06 7.62 -6.60
C CYS A 379 -9.12 6.63 -7.29
N LYS A 380 -9.69 5.75 -8.12
CA LYS A 380 -8.93 4.70 -8.82
C LYS A 380 -7.92 5.23 -9.85
N THR A 381 -8.13 6.43 -10.39
CA THR A 381 -7.25 7.03 -11.43
C THR A 381 -7.12 8.53 -11.23
N LYS A 382 -6.01 9.11 -11.71
CA LYS A 382 -5.76 10.57 -11.68
C LYS A 382 -6.89 11.37 -12.36
N LYS A 383 -7.36 10.90 -13.53
CA LYS A 383 -8.48 11.53 -14.25
C LYS A 383 -9.76 11.58 -13.41
N LEU A 384 -10.02 10.56 -12.59
CA LEU A 384 -11.16 10.56 -11.67
C LEU A 384 -10.98 11.58 -10.54
N CYS A 385 -9.78 11.69 -9.96
CA CYS A 385 -9.48 12.74 -8.98
C CYS A 385 -9.76 14.13 -9.55
N GLU A 386 -9.24 14.43 -10.75
CA GLU A 386 -9.46 15.71 -11.42
C GLU A 386 -10.94 16.01 -11.67
N LEU A 387 -11.72 14.99 -12.06
CA LEU A 387 -13.17 15.13 -12.27
C LEU A 387 -13.90 15.43 -10.95
N VAL A 388 -13.61 14.67 -9.89
CA VAL A 388 -14.19 14.89 -8.55
C VAL A 388 -13.87 16.31 -8.05
N LEU A 389 -12.62 16.73 -8.21
CA LEU A 389 -12.15 18.03 -7.74
C LEU A 389 -12.81 19.19 -8.49
N ARG A 390 -12.96 19.05 -9.81
CA ARG A 390 -13.70 20.01 -10.63
C ARG A 390 -15.16 20.12 -10.20
N TYR A 391 -15.87 19.00 -10.07
CA TYR A 391 -17.26 19.00 -9.64
C TYR A 391 -17.44 19.54 -8.21
N CYS A 392 -16.51 19.23 -7.30
CA CYS A 392 -16.54 19.77 -5.95
C CYS A 392 -16.46 21.29 -5.96
N ARG A 393 -15.55 21.86 -6.78
CA ARG A 393 -15.41 23.32 -6.93
C ARG A 393 -16.63 23.97 -7.58
N GLU A 394 -17.22 23.33 -8.58
CA GLU A 394 -18.47 23.78 -9.20
C GLU A 394 -19.61 23.81 -8.16
N ILE A 395 -19.77 22.75 -7.36
CA ILE A 395 -20.79 22.69 -6.29
C ILE A 395 -20.58 23.78 -5.23
N LEU A 396 -19.34 24.04 -4.80
CA LEU A 396 -19.04 25.10 -3.83
C LEU A 396 -19.38 26.49 -4.38
N ARG A 397 -19.15 26.75 -5.67
CA ARG A 397 -19.51 28.00 -6.32
C ARG A 397 -21.03 28.16 -6.42
N ASP A 398 -21.72 27.13 -6.87
CA ASP A 398 -23.17 27.14 -7.09
C ASP A 398 -23.95 27.27 -5.77
N THR A 399 -23.36 26.81 -4.66
CA THR A 399 -23.99 26.85 -3.32
C THR A 399 -23.61 28.08 -2.48
N GLY A 400 -22.92 29.07 -3.07
CA GLY A 400 -22.55 30.32 -2.39
C GLY A 400 -21.32 30.23 -1.47
N ALA A 401 -20.65 29.07 -1.45
CA ALA A 401 -19.43 28.82 -0.70
C ALA A 401 -18.17 28.97 -1.56
N GLY A 402 -18.19 29.87 -2.55
CA GLY A 402 -17.12 30.05 -3.53
C GLY A 402 -15.77 30.44 -2.93
N HIS A 403 -15.73 31.05 -1.74
CA HIS A 403 -14.49 31.36 -1.02
C HIS A 403 -13.72 30.11 -0.56
N LEU A 404 -14.37 28.94 -0.54
CA LEU A 404 -13.75 27.66 -0.15
C LEU A 404 -13.24 26.85 -1.34
N THR A 405 -13.34 27.33 -2.59
CA THR A 405 -12.86 26.52 -3.73
C THR A 405 -11.36 26.27 -3.73
N ASP A 406 -10.60 27.18 -3.13
CA ASP A 406 -9.14 27.11 -3.08
C ASP A 406 -8.64 26.23 -1.92
N SER A 407 -9.51 25.84 -0.99
CA SER A 407 -9.17 24.90 0.09
C SER A 407 -9.24 23.43 -0.35
N VAL A 408 -9.78 23.15 -1.54
CA VAL A 408 -9.87 21.81 -2.12
C VAL A 408 -8.70 21.58 -3.08
N ALA A 409 -7.81 20.64 -2.76
CA ALA A 409 -6.55 20.36 -3.47
C ALA A 409 -6.39 18.90 -3.90
#